data_AF-A0A6B0SIG4-F1
#
_entry.id   AF-A0A6B0SIG4-F1
#
_cell.length_a   1.000
_cell.length_b   1.000
_cell.length_c   1.000
_cell.angle_alpha   90.00
_cell.angle_beta   90.00
_cell.angle_gamma   90.00
#
_symmetry.space_group_name_H-M   'P 1'
#
loop_
_entity.id
_entity.type
_entity.pdbx_description
1 polymer ?
#
loop_
_entity_poly.entity_id
_entity_poly.type
_entity_poly.pdbx_seq_one_letter_code
_entity_poly.pdbx_strand_id
1 'polypeptide(L)'
;MKRIRTAPHEFDANLLFNEDGLTPFFALDRERKAGGGSKTARFKHDGQQWLARLSYQDSNIVNPGSETPQGTPFQIEEIKEMRLKVSRRSDEDGVGQQQFVAHVTPRWHGMQGEKQNGKRVEIPVPDGFQEGINVRIQGANIEFKRYLVLLQLAADGLDVNAHYFDDVHPYSNIQDAERYVRLHRDSSGPVHARDGPLVGLAHVLESDRSGYRKLVQNDTDGHGNKLPGYYHTVTLDAARISEAWPEHDLPKELKHYYAREAFQADPDDPLAHPKLGASYQVSRWDDTLRWGDLEKLNRELEEAVHSVLENAGLDSAPQRGGGAFVEDAYFQADLHEPATPPTTLDLASIQQEQKNVVIEYLSDGLTDVQIESLETLVTDGGAVSPDDIADEHDRHVGSVRRALRGIEQLVERGYGEVGLRSDYIGEMVYQAVADARDAVKNAANTVVDAARQDRVSETWARFQAFCDRYGVDFRRRGEDATLDLGRLDPNDDPDPEYLVRQAYKLWDDAKQDLARFRAATVTYRRPHGAGSNAPAFRYL
;
A
#
# COMPACT_ATOMS: atom_id res chain seq x y z
N MET A 1 20.52 9.60 5.23
CA MET A 1 20.29 9.04 6.58
C MET A 1 20.25 7.53 6.44
N LYS A 2 20.89 6.77 7.34
CA LYS A 2 20.88 5.29 7.26
C LYS A 2 19.49 4.73 7.51
N ARG A 3 19.19 3.55 6.95
CA ARG A 3 17.91 2.82 7.09
C ARG A 3 18.13 1.32 7.06
N ILE A 4 17.20 0.57 7.63
CA ILE A 4 17.15 -0.88 7.57
C ILE A 4 17.13 -1.35 6.12
N ARG A 5 18.04 -2.26 5.76
CA ARG A 5 18.06 -2.88 4.43
C ARG A 5 16.97 -3.94 4.37
N THR A 6 16.09 -3.87 3.37
CA THR A 6 15.10 -4.92 3.12
C THR A 6 15.77 -6.14 2.46
N ALA A 7 15.17 -7.31 2.62
CA ALA A 7 15.59 -8.54 1.96
C ALA A 7 14.63 -8.90 0.80
N PRO A 8 15.11 -9.55 -0.27
CA PRO A 8 14.25 -10.09 -1.32
C PRO A 8 13.53 -11.34 -0.81
N HIS A 9 12.26 -11.53 -1.16
CA HIS A 9 11.51 -12.75 -0.82
C HIS A 9 11.18 -13.59 -2.05
N GLU A 10 10.44 -13.04 -3.01
CA GLU A 10 9.98 -13.73 -4.22
C GLU A 10 10.33 -12.91 -5.46
N PHE A 11 10.49 -13.59 -6.61
CA PHE A 11 10.72 -12.97 -7.91
C PHE A 11 10.26 -13.88 -9.05
N ASP A 12 9.44 -13.36 -9.96
CA ASP A 12 9.01 -14.02 -11.21
C ASP A 12 9.23 -13.06 -12.39
N ALA A 13 9.87 -13.55 -13.47
CA ALA A 13 10.10 -12.76 -14.67
C ALA A 13 10.11 -13.65 -15.93
N ASN A 14 9.71 -13.09 -17.07
CA ASN A 14 9.91 -13.68 -18.39
C ASN A 14 11.05 -12.94 -19.09
N LEU A 15 12.17 -13.62 -19.30
CA LEU A 15 13.31 -13.10 -20.05
C LEU A 15 13.30 -13.69 -21.46
N LEU A 16 13.20 -12.82 -22.45
CA LEU A 16 13.17 -13.17 -23.85
C LEU A 16 14.56 -12.96 -24.47
N PHE A 17 15.02 -13.91 -25.28
CA PHE A 17 16.31 -13.83 -26.00
C PHE A 17 16.10 -14.31 -27.43
N ASN A 18 16.54 -13.53 -28.43
CA ASN A 18 16.37 -13.85 -29.85
C ASN A 18 17.60 -13.63 -30.74
N GLU A 19 18.69 -13.05 -30.23
CA GLU A 19 19.93 -12.83 -31.02
C GLU A 19 20.47 -14.12 -31.66
N ASP A 20 20.41 -15.24 -30.94
CA ASP A 20 20.86 -16.56 -31.42
C ASP A 20 19.73 -17.48 -31.93
N GLY A 21 18.52 -16.93 -32.09
CA GLY A 21 17.33 -17.69 -32.48
C GLY A 21 17.06 -18.89 -31.55
N LEU A 22 16.80 -20.06 -32.13
CA LEU A 22 16.53 -21.30 -31.39
C LEU A 22 17.78 -22.04 -30.89
N THR A 23 18.99 -21.56 -31.22
CA THR A 23 20.25 -22.22 -30.86
C THR A 23 20.39 -22.52 -29.37
N PRO A 24 20.03 -21.60 -28.44
CA PRO A 24 20.13 -21.87 -27.00
C PRO A 24 19.24 -23.05 -26.56
N PHE A 25 18.04 -23.17 -27.14
CA PHE A 25 17.13 -24.27 -26.86
C PHE A 25 17.70 -25.61 -27.34
N PHE A 26 18.27 -25.64 -28.54
CA PHE A 26 18.94 -26.84 -29.07
C PHE A 26 20.18 -27.22 -28.27
N ALA A 27 20.97 -26.25 -27.80
CA ALA A 27 22.12 -26.50 -26.94
C ALA A 27 21.69 -27.15 -25.61
N LEU A 28 20.65 -26.63 -24.97
CA LEU A 28 20.10 -27.22 -23.74
C LEU A 28 19.58 -28.64 -23.96
N ASP A 29 18.84 -28.89 -25.05
CA ASP A 29 18.36 -30.25 -25.36
C ASP A 29 19.52 -31.22 -25.62
N ARG A 30 20.59 -30.77 -26.30
CA ARG A 30 21.80 -31.57 -26.52
C ARG A 30 22.47 -31.93 -25.19
N GLU A 31 22.70 -30.96 -24.31
CA GLU A 31 23.35 -31.20 -23.02
C GLU A 31 22.50 -32.08 -22.09
N ARG A 32 21.17 -31.91 -22.14
CA ARG A 32 20.22 -32.81 -21.46
C ARG A 32 20.36 -34.24 -21.97
N LYS A 33 20.37 -34.45 -23.29
CA LYS A 33 20.52 -35.79 -23.90
C LYS A 33 21.87 -36.40 -23.55
N ALA A 34 22.95 -35.62 -23.61
CA ALA A 34 24.29 -36.05 -23.22
C ALA A 34 24.36 -36.48 -21.74
N GLY A 35 23.61 -35.82 -20.86
CA GLY A 35 23.46 -36.18 -19.45
C GLY A 35 22.47 -37.33 -19.17
N GLY A 36 21.96 -38.02 -20.19
CA GLY A 36 20.96 -39.09 -19.98
C GLY A 36 19.63 -38.58 -19.42
N GLY A 37 19.27 -37.33 -19.72
CA GLY A 37 18.04 -36.68 -19.27
C GLY A 37 18.22 -35.64 -18.17
N SER A 38 19.36 -35.59 -17.49
CA SER A 38 19.66 -34.55 -16.49
C SER A 38 21.16 -34.31 -16.39
N LYS A 39 21.56 -33.05 -16.19
CA LYS A 39 22.97 -32.66 -16.02
C LYS A 39 23.11 -31.73 -14.83
N THR A 40 24.19 -31.82 -14.07
CA THR A 40 24.43 -30.97 -12.91
C THR A 40 25.80 -30.33 -12.97
N ALA A 41 25.90 -29.09 -12.50
CA ALA A 41 27.14 -28.32 -12.48
C ALA A 41 27.27 -27.52 -11.19
N ARG A 42 28.51 -27.23 -10.79
CA ARG A 42 28.81 -26.35 -9.65
C ARG A 42 29.54 -25.13 -10.15
N PHE A 43 29.20 -23.98 -9.59
CA PHE A 43 29.86 -22.71 -9.91
C PHE A 43 29.92 -21.81 -8.67
N LYS A 44 30.64 -20.69 -8.79
CA LYS A 44 30.81 -19.69 -7.72
C LYS A 44 30.41 -18.31 -8.21
N HIS A 45 29.79 -17.53 -7.35
CA HIS A 45 29.45 -16.14 -7.60
C HIS A 45 29.44 -15.37 -6.27
N ASP A 46 30.11 -14.22 -6.20
CA ASP A 46 30.23 -13.38 -4.99
C ASP A 46 30.64 -14.15 -3.73
N GLY A 47 31.61 -15.06 -3.87
CA GLY A 47 32.10 -15.89 -2.76
C GLY A 47 31.14 -17.02 -2.32
N GLN A 48 29.95 -17.11 -2.92
CA GLN A 48 28.95 -18.13 -2.63
C GLN A 48 29.03 -19.29 -3.64
N GLN A 49 28.73 -20.51 -3.19
CA GLN A 49 28.71 -21.69 -4.04
C GLN A 49 27.29 -22.07 -4.45
N TRP A 50 27.14 -22.37 -5.74
CA TRP A 50 25.86 -22.66 -6.38
C TRP A 50 25.87 -24.00 -7.10
N LEU A 51 24.70 -24.61 -7.18
CA LEU A 51 24.43 -25.83 -7.93
C LEU A 51 23.42 -25.52 -9.02
N ALA A 52 23.77 -25.81 -10.27
CA ALA A 52 22.86 -25.84 -11.41
C ALA A 52 22.45 -27.28 -11.71
N ARG A 53 21.18 -27.50 -12.01
CA ARG A 53 20.64 -28.78 -12.49
C ARG A 53 19.75 -28.54 -13.70
N LEU A 54 20.16 -29.08 -14.84
CA LEU A 54 19.35 -29.22 -16.04
C LEU A 54 18.46 -30.45 -15.95
N SER A 55 17.19 -30.25 -16.26
CA SER A 55 16.13 -31.25 -16.34
C SER A 55 15.11 -30.81 -17.39
N TYR A 56 13.99 -31.52 -17.53
CA TYR A 56 12.98 -31.20 -18.52
C TYR A 56 11.57 -31.61 -18.06
N GLN A 57 10.57 -31.12 -18.78
CA GLN A 57 9.18 -31.56 -18.69
C GLN A 57 8.62 -31.84 -20.09
N ASP A 58 7.50 -32.56 -20.15
CA ASP A 58 6.75 -32.72 -21.38
C ASP A 58 6.19 -31.37 -21.82
N SER A 59 6.27 -31.13 -23.14
CA SER A 59 5.75 -29.92 -23.74
C SER A 59 4.37 -30.17 -24.33
N ASN A 60 3.55 -29.14 -24.34
CA ASN A 60 2.32 -29.13 -25.11
C ASN A 60 2.49 -28.37 -26.45
N ILE A 61 3.70 -27.97 -26.80
CA ILE A 61 4.01 -27.27 -28.04
C ILE A 61 3.88 -28.24 -29.21
N VAL A 62 3.13 -27.83 -30.24
CA VAL A 62 2.99 -28.58 -31.48
C VAL A 62 4.31 -28.51 -32.26
N ASN A 63 4.85 -29.67 -32.63
CA ASN A 63 6.07 -29.76 -33.41
C ASN A 63 5.90 -29.05 -34.78
N PRO A 64 6.82 -28.14 -35.18
CA PRO A 64 6.71 -27.43 -36.46
C PRO A 64 7.01 -28.32 -37.68
N GLY A 65 7.53 -29.53 -37.49
CA GLY A 65 7.99 -30.42 -38.55
C GLY A 65 9.50 -30.41 -38.68
N SER A 66 10.02 -30.51 -39.90
CA SER A 66 11.47 -30.50 -40.17
C SER A 66 12.10 -29.10 -40.11
N GLU A 67 11.29 -28.06 -40.18
CA GLU A 67 11.71 -26.66 -40.13
C GLU A 67 10.60 -25.80 -39.52
N THR A 68 10.97 -24.66 -38.94
CA THR A 68 10.02 -23.63 -38.50
C THR A 68 9.47 -22.85 -39.71
N PRO A 69 8.38 -22.08 -39.56
CA PRO A 69 7.88 -21.19 -40.62
C PRO A 69 8.91 -20.19 -41.17
N GLN A 70 9.96 -19.88 -40.40
CA GLN A 70 11.05 -18.97 -40.75
C GLN A 70 12.23 -19.70 -41.40
N GLY A 71 12.17 -21.02 -41.55
CA GLY A 71 13.17 -21.84 -42.22
C GLY A 71 14.28 -22.37 -41.30
N THR A 72 14.13 -22.30 -39.98
CA THR A 72 15.11 -22.86 -39.05
C THR A 72 14.94 -24.38 -38.98
N PRO A 73 15.98 -25.17 -39.29
CA PRO A 73 15.89 -26.63 -39.21
C PRO A 73 15.55 -27.10 -37.79
N PHE A 74 14.56 -27.99 -37.69
CA PHE A 74 14.05 -28.49 -36.42
C PHE A 74 14.16 -30.01 -36.36
N GLN A 75 15.18 -30.51 -35.65
CA GLN A 75 15.52 -31.95 -35.59
C GLN A 75 15.03 -32.64 -34.30
N ILE A 76 14.25 -31.94 -33.48
CA ILE A 76 13.69 -32.51 -32.25
C ILE A 76 12.33 -33.12 -32.59
N GLU A 77 12.22 -34.46 -32.48
CA GLU A 77 10.97 -35.18 -32.74
C GLU A 77 9.91 -34.92 -31.65
N GLU A 78 10.31 -35.01 -30.39
CA GLU A 78 9.45 -34.74 -29.25
C GLU A 78 9.98 -33.53 -28.47
N ILE A 79 9.23 -32.43 -28.50
CA ILE A 79 9.60 -31.20 -27.81
C ILE A 79 9.50 -31.43 -26.31
N LYS A 80 10.61 -31.20 -25.62
CA LYS A 80 10.67 -31.14 -24.15
C LYS A 80 11.02 -29.72 -23.77
N GLU A 81 10.40 -29.21 -22.71
CA GLU A 81 10.72 -27.87 -22.19
C GLU A 81 11.78 -27.99 -21.11
N MET A 82 12.81 -27.15 -21.18
CA MET A 82 14.01 -27.29 -20.35
C MET A 82 13.82 -26.57 -19.02
N ARG A 83 14.31 -27.18 -17.94
CA ARG A 83 14.29 -26.60 -16.59
C ARG A 83 15.69 -26.56 -16.02
N LEU A 84 16.20 -25.36 -15.77
CA LEU A 84 17.44 -25.14 -15.03
C LEU A 84 17.07 -24.75 -13.61
N LYS A 85 17.29 -25.66 -12.65
CA LYS A 85 17.20 -25.35 -11.23
C LYS A 85 18.56 -24.84 -10.76
N VAL A 86 18.60 -23.65 -10.20
CA VAL A 86 19.80 -23.06 -9.61
C VAL A 86 19.54 -22.83 -8.13
N SER A 87 20.38 -23.40 -7.27
CA SER A 87 20.22 -23.27 -5.82
C SER A 87 21.56 -23.02 -5.14
N ARG A 88 21.54 -22.24 -4.06
CA ARG A 88 22.69 -22.17 -3.18
C ARG A 88 22.99 -23.56 -2.64
N ARG A 89 24.28 -23.86 -2.46
CA ARG A 89 24.70 -25.13 -1.89
C ARG A 89 24.12 -25.30 -0.49
N SER A 90 23.62 -26.50 -0.18
CA SER A 90 22.96 -26.79 1.09
C SER A 90 23.86 -26.67 2.32
N ASP A 91 25.18 -26.76 2.16
CA ASP A 91 26.15 -26.49 3.24
C ASP A 91 26.39 -24.99 3.49
N GLU A 92 25.96 -24.12 2.57
CA GLU A 92 25.99 -22.65 2.74
C GLU A 92 24.59 -22.04 2.94
N ASP A 93 23.52 -22.79 2.67
CA ASP A 93 22.12 -22.44 2.91
C ASP A 93 21.42 -23.58 3.65
N GLY A 94 21.43 -23.50 4.99
CA GLY A 94 20.85 -24.52 5.86
C GLY A 94 19.33 -24.63 5.77
N VAL A 95 18.65 -23.59 5.27
CA VAL A 95 17.19 -23.59 5.07
C VAL A 95 16.82 -24.08 3.67
N GLY A 96 17.71 -23.87 2.68
CA GLY A 96 17.57 -24.41 1.32
C GLY A 96 16.52 -23.72 0.46
N GLN A 97 16.25 -22.44 0.74
CA GLN A 97 15.24 -21.64 0.03
C GLN A 97 15.86 -20.49 -0.78
N GLN A 98 17.19 -20.37 -0.86
CA GLN A 98 17.85 -19.47 -1.80
C GLN A 98 18.06 -20.18 -3.14
N GLN A 99 17.04 -20.13 -4.00
CA GLN A 99 17.01 -20.87 -5.26
C GLN A 99 16.06 -20.25 -6.28
N PHE A 100 16.23 -20.63 -7.55
CA PHE A 100 15.29 -20.35 -8.62
C PHE A 100 15.22 -21.48 -9.64
N VAL A 101 14.14 -21.48 -10.43
CA VAL A 101 13.97 -22.33 -11.60
C VAL A 101 13.81 -21.43 -12.81
N ALA A 102 14.66 -21.64 -13.81
CA ALA A 102 14.53 -21.06 -15.14
C ALA A 102 13.91 -22.10 -16.08
N HIS A 103 12.69 -21.83 -16.52
CA HIS A 103 11.94 -22.64 -17.47
C HIS A 103 12.13 -22.07 -18.87
N VAL A 104 12.91 -22.79 -19.69
CA VAL A 104 13.28 -22.37 -21.04
C VAL A 104 12.39 -23.05 -22.07
N THR A 105 11.70 -22.22 -22.84
CA THR A 105 10.75 -22.66 -23.86
C THR A 105 11.05 -21.95 -25.19
N PRO A 106 10.99 -22.65 -26.34
CA PRO A 106 11.27 -22.03 -27.63
C PRO A 106 10.11 -21.12 -28.05
N ARG A 107 10.38 -20.17 -28.94
CA ARG A 107 9.40 -19.22 -29.48
C ARG A 107 9.67 -18.99 -30.97
N TRP A 108 8.62 -19.03 -31.77
CA TRP A 108 8.64 -18.67 -33.19
C TRP A 108 7.25 -18.18 -33.61
N HIS A 109 7.15 -17.32 -34.62
CA HIS A 109 5.85 -16.82 -35.10
C HIS A 109 4.94 -17.97 -35.60
N GLY A 110 3.66 -17.92 -35.26
CA GLY A 110 2.67 -18.95 -35.63
C GLY A 110 2.77 -20.25 -34.82
N MET A 111 3.55 -20.25 -33.74
CA MET A 111 3.69 -21.38 -32.82
C MET A 111 2.35 -21.76 -32.17
N GLN A 112 2.05 -23.06 -32.11
CA GLN A 112 0.82 -23.58 -31.52
C GLN A 112 1.12 -24.45 -30.30
N GLY A 113 0.24 -24.39 -29.31
CA GLY A 113 0.16 -25.33 -28.20
C GLY A 113 -1.14 -26.12 -28.23
N GLU A 114 -1.10 -27.34 -27.73
CA GLU A 114 -2.26 -28.21 -27.58
C GLU A 114 -2.77 -28.19 -26.12
N LYS A 115 -4.08 -28.00 -25.94
CA LYS A 115 -4.72 -28.09 -24.63
C LYS A 115 -5.04 -29.55 -24.29
N GLN A 116 -5.31 -29.84 -23.02
CA GLN A 116 -5.71 -31.19 -22.57
C GLN A 116 -6.94 -31.76 -23.30
N ASN A 117 -7.80 -30.90 -23.86
CA ASN A 117 -8.97 -31.28 -24.64
C ASN A 117 -8.69 -31.43 -26.15
N GLY A 118 -7.42 -31.45 -26.57
CA GLY A 118 -6.99 -31.54 -27.97
C GLY A 118 -7.13 -30.25 -28.77
N LYS A 119 -7.66 -29.17 -28.19
CA LYS A 119 -7.79 -27.89 -28.89
C LYS A 119 -6.41 -27.24 -29.05
N ARG A 120 -6.06 -26.89 -30.28
CA ARG A 120 -4.87 -26.08 -30.57
C ARG A 120 -5.15 -24.60 -30.35
N VAL A 121 -4.19 -23.92 -29.75
CA VAL A 121 -4.18 -22.47 -29.55
C VAL A 121 -2.85 -21.92 -29.98
N GLU A 122 -2.85 -20.74 -30.59
CA GLU A 122 -1.62 -20.03 -30.88
C GLU A 122 -0.98 -19.54 -29.57
N ILE A 123 0.34 -19.70 -29.46
CA ILE A 123 1.13 -19.16 -28.36
C ILE A 123 1.62 -17.79 -28.82
N PRO A 124 1.25 -16.69 -28.13
CA PRO A 124 1.62 -15.36 -28.57
C PRO A 124 3.14 -15.18 -28.54
N VAL A 125 3.67 -14.66 -29.64
CA VAL A 125 5.05 -14.23 -29.78
C VAL A 125 5.02 -12.76 -30.15
N PRO A 126 5.78 -11.87 -29.49
CA PRO A 126 5.75 -10.46 -29.80
C PRO A 126 6.14 -10.15 -31.25
N ASP A 127 5.52 -9.14 -31.84
CA ASP A 127 5.85 -8.68 -33.18
C ASP A 127 7.33 -8.28 -33.27
N GLY A 128 7.99 -8.68 -34.36
CA GLY A 128 9.42 -8.41 -34.56
C GLY A 128 10.38 -9.29 -33.75
N PHE A 129 9.89 -10.15 -32.84
CA PHE A 129 10.75 -11.06 -32.06
C PHE A 129 11.41 -12.14 -32.91
N GLN A 130 10.80 -12.50 -34.05
CA GLN A 130 11.22 -13.58 -34.95
C GLN A 130 11.22 -14.96 -34.26
N GLU A 131 12.40 -15.48 -33.93
CA GLU A 131 12.61 -16.76 -33.26
C GLU A 131 13.54 -16.58 -32.08
N GLY A 132 13.35 -17.38 -31.03
CA GLY A 132 14.13 -17.23 -29.82
C GLY A 132 13.68 -18.16 -28.72
N ILE A 133 14.01 -17.79 -27.48
CA ILE A 133 13.57 -18.48 -26.29
C ILE A 133 12.85 -17.51 -25.34
N ASN A 134 11.90 -18.05 -24.59
CA ASN A 134 11.43 -17.45 -23.35
C ASN A 134 11.97 -18.25 -22.17
N VAL A 135 12.62 -17.55 -21.24
CA VAL A 135 13.11 -18.06 -19.97
C VAL A 135 12.25 -17.48 -18.87
N ARG A 136 11.28 -18.27 -18.37
CA ARG A 136 10.51 -17.90 -17.19
C ARG A 136 11.30 -18.25 -15.94
N ILE A 137 11.72 -17.24 -15.19
CA ILE A 137 12.44 -17.36 -13.92
C ILE A 137 11.42 -17.28 -12.80
N GLN A 138 11.47 -18.22 -11.86
CA GLN A 138 10.73 -18.18 -10.60
C GLN A 138 11.69 -18.52 -9.46
N GLY A 139 11.87 -17.61 -8.52
CA GLY A 139 12.81 -17.83 -7.42
C GLY A 139 12.49 -17.07 -6.16
N ALA A 140 13.30 -17.35 -5.14
CA ALA A 140 13.12 -16.79 -3.82
C ALA A 140 14.46 -16.47 -3.15
N ASN A 141 14.43 -15.46 -2.28
CA ASN A 141 15.52 -15.05 -1.39
C ASN A 141 16.84 -14.71 -2.12
N ILE A 142 16.77 -14.23 -3.37
CA ILE A 142 17.92 -13.81 -4.19
C ILE A 142 17.70 -12.35 -4.60
N GLU A 143 18.73 -11.53 -4.48
CA GLU A 143 18.71 -10.13 -4.96
C GLU A 143 18.33 -10.07 -6.44
N PHE A 144 17.35 -9.22 -6.80
CA PHE A 144 16.72 -9.26 -8.12
C PHE A 144 17.71 -9.13 -9.29
N LYS A 145 18.73 -8.28 -9.14
CA LYS A 145 19.80 -8.10 -10.14
C LYS A 145 20.69 -9.34 -10.36
N ARG A 146 20.67 -10.32 -9.44
CA ARG A 146 21.55 -11.50 -9.51
C ARG A 146 20.98 -12.62 -10.37
N TYR A 147 19.68 -12.60 -10.68
CA TYR A 147 19.05 -13.70 -11.43
C TYR A 147 19.68 -13.92 -12.81
N LEU A 148 19.92 -12.85 -13.57
CA LEU A 148 20.51 -12.95 -14.91
C LEU A 148 21.94 -13.52 -14.88
N VAL A 149 22.80 -12.97 -14.03
CA VAL A 149 24.19 -13.45 -13.91
C VAL A 149 24.25 -14.89 -13.40
N LEU A 150 23.38 -15.27 -12.47
CA LEU A 150 23.32 -16.66 -12.00
C LEU A 150 22.81 -17.61 -13.09
N LEU A 151 21.89 -17.18 -13.96
CA LEU A 151 21.44 -17.95 -15.12
C LEU A 151 22.60 -18.17 -16.11
N GLN A 152 23.34 -17.11 -16.44
CA GLN A 152 24.51 -17.15 -17.32
C GLN A 152 25.58 -18.11 -16.80
N LEU A 153 25.95 -18.00 -15.51
CA LEU A 153 26.93 -18.88 -14.88
C LEU A 153 26.44 -20.33 -14.77
N ALA A 154 25.14 -20.53 -14.55
CA ALA A 154 24.55 -21.86 -14.55
C ALA A 154 24.61 -22.51 -15.94
N ALA A 155 24.33 -21.75 -17.00
CA ALA A 155 24.46 -22.22 -18.38
C ALA A 155 25.91 -22.63 -18.69
N ASP A 156 26.87 -21.76 -18.38
CA ASP A 156 28.31 -22.04 -18.60
C ASP A 156 28.74 -23.32 -17.89
N GLY A 157 28.39 -23.47 -16.61
CA GLY A 157 28.70 -24.68 -15.85
C GLY A 157 28.07 -25.95 -16.43
N LEU A 158 26.96 -25.84 -17.15
CA LEU A 158 26.27 -26.94 -17.83
C LEU A 158 26.81 -27.19 -19.26
N ASP A 159 27.90 -26.55 -19.66
CA ASP A 159 28.47 -26.56 -21.01
C ASP A 159 27.53 -25.97 -22.08
N VAL A 160 26.68 -25.01 -21.69
CA VAL A 160 25.88 -24.18 -22.59
C VAL A 160 26.48 -22.79 -22.61
N ASN A 161 26.73 -22.24 -23.80
CA ASN A 161 27.36 -20.92 -23.91
C ASN A 161 26.52 -19.85 -23.19
N ALA A 162 27.12 -19.18 -22.20
CA ALA A 162 26.47 -18.12 -21.44
C ALA A 162 26.02 -16.93 -22.30
N HIS A 163 26.70 -16.69 -23.43
CA HIS A 163 26.40 -15.59 -24.35
C HIS A 163 24.95 -15.61 -24.87
N TYR A 164 24.35 -16.80 -24.95
CA TYR A 164 22.94 -16.99 -25.29
C TYR A 164 21.96 -16.24 -24.36
N PHE A 165 22.44 -15.76 -23.22
CA PHE A 165 21.66 -15.06 -22.21
C PHE A 165 22.22 -13.65 -21.91
N ASP A 166 23.01 -13.05 -22.80
CA ASP A 166 23.57 -11.70 -22.59
C ASP A 166 22.55 -10.60 -22.91
N ASP A 167 21.96 -10.63 -24.11
CA ASP A 167 21.12 -9.57 -24.63
C ASP A 167 19.63 -9.85 -24.34
N VAL A 168 19.19 -9.40 -23.16
CA VAL A 168 17.78 -9.49 -22.75
C VAL A 168 16.93 -8.61 -23.66
N HIS A 169 15.99 -9.22 -24.38
CA HIS A 169 15.12 -8.52 -25.32
C HIS A 169 14.22 -7.50 -24.60
N PRO A 170 13.95 -6.30 -25.17
CA PRO A 170 13.17 -5.23 -24.52
C PRO A 170 11.75 -5.62 -24.07
N TYR A 171 11.16 -6.66 -24.65
CA TYR A 171 9.84 -7.17 -24.26
C TYR A 171 9.84 -8.10 -23.05
N SER A 172 11.02 -8.43 -22.52
CA SER A 172 11.16 -9.11 -21.24
C SER A 172 10.46 -8.33 -20.13
N ASN A 173 9.80 -9.03 -19.22
CA ASN A 173 8.90 -8.43 -18.26
C ASN A 173 8.99 -9.12 -16.90
N ILE A 174 8.65 -8.36 -15.87
CA ILE A 174 8.59 -8.82 -14.48
C ILE A 174 7.13 -9.14 -14.17
N GLN A 175 6.91 -10.26 -13.50
CA GLN A 175 5.57 -10.78 -13.16
C GLN A 175 5.29 -10.67 -11.66
N ASP A 176 6.32 -10.82 -10.84
CA ASP A 176 6.20 -10.71 -9.38
C ASP A 176 7.56 -10.35 -8.76
N ALA A 177 7.52 -9.63 -7.64
CA ALA A 177 8.69 -9.32 -6.85
C ALA A 177 8.27 -8.88 -5.45
N GLU A 178 8.93 -9.38 -4.41
CA GLU A 178 8.66 -8.97 -3.02
C GLU A 178 9.96 -8.58 -2.28
N ARG A 179 9.91 -7.45 -1.57
CA ARG A 179 10.91 -7.03 -0.58
C ARG A 179 10.26 -7.05 0.80
N TYR A 180 11.03 -7.42 1.83
CA TYR A 180 10.51 -7.48 3.20
C TYR A 180 11.54 -7.08 4.26
N VAL A 181 11.02 -6.76 5.44
CA VAL A 181 11.73 -6.79 6.72
C VAL A 181 11.01 -7.77 7.65
N ARG A 182 11.71 -8.32 8.62
CA ARG A 182 11.09 -9.13 9.68
C ARG A 182 11.02 -8.33 10.96
N LEU A 183 9.82 -8.21 11.50
CA LEU A 183 9.51 -7.41 12.68
C LEU A 183 9.36 -8.31 13.88
N HIS A 184 9.84 -7.87 15.05
CA HIS A 184 9.53 -8.53 16.30
C HIS A 184 8.03 -8.47 16.55
N ARG A 185 7.42 -9.60 16.89
CA ARG A 185 5.96 -9.75 17.06
C ARG A 185 5.36 -8.76 18.08
N ASP A 186 6.10 -8.43 19.13
CA ASP A 186 5.63 -7.49 20.17
C ASP A 186 5.75 -6.02 19.73
N SER A 187 6.44 -5.75 18.62
CA SER A 187 6.63 -4.42 18.04
C SER A 187 5.81 -4.20 16.77
N SER A 188 5.26 -5.25 16.17
CA SER A 188 4.61 -5.16 14.86
C SER A 188 3.14 -4.71 14.93
N GLY A 189 2.52 -4.75 16.11
CA GLY A 189 1.13 -4.34 16.37
C GLY A 189 0.69 -3.03 15.69
N PRO A 190 1.45 -1.92 15.81
CA PRO A 190 1.12 -0.65 15.19
C PRO A 190 0.96 -0.69 13.67
N VAL A 191 1.63 -1.61 12.97
CA VAL A 191 1.54 -1.74 11.50
C VAL A 191 0.13 -2.12 11.04
N HIS A 192 -0.50 -3.03 11.79
CA HIS A 192 -1.78 -3.65 11.44
C HIS A 192 -2.90 -3.30 12.42
N ALA A 193 -2.68 -2.29 13.27
CA ALA A 193 -3.69 -1.74 14.15
C ALA A 193 -4.85 -1.14 13.35
N ARG A 194 -6.00 -0.91 14.00
CA ARG A 194 -7.18 -0.32 13.36
C ARG A 194 -6.93 1.08 12.81
N ASP A 195 -6.02 1.81 13.43
CA ASP A 195 -5.50 3.12 13.02
C ASP A 195 -4.09 3.03 12.42
N GLY A 196 -3.59 1.80 12.19
CA GLY A 196 -2.28 1.53 11.64
C GLY A 196 -2.20 1.81 10.13
N PRO A 197 -0.98 1.93 9.57
CA PRO A 197 -0.77 2.32 8.18
C PRO A 197 -1.41 1.40 7.15
N LEU A 198 -1.54 0.09 7.38
CA LEU A 198 -2.21 -0.81 6.41
C LEU A 198 -3.70 -0.49 6.28
N VAL A 199 -4.36 -0.21 7.41
CA VAL A 199 -5.77 0.17 7.45
C VAL A 199 -5.93 1.61 6.95
N GLY A 200 -5.05 2.51 7.39
CA GLY A 200 -4.95 3.87 6.89
C GLY A 200 -4.83 3.94 5.37
N LEU A 201 -3.95 3.16 4.75
CA LEU A 201 -3.82 3.09 3.28
C LEU A 201 -5.11 2.61 2.60
N ALA A 202 -5.85 1.67 3.19
CA ALA A 202 -7.13 1.27 2.62
C ALA A 202 -8.18 2.40 2.66
N HIS A 203 -8.18 3.20 3.74
CA HIS A 203 -9.16 4.26 4.01
C HIS A 203 -8.82 5.62 3.37
N VAL A 204 -7.55 5.99 3.34
CA VAL A 204 -7.03 7.22 2.73
C VAL A 204 -7.42 7.32 1.24
N LEU A 205 -7.71 6.19 0.62
CA LEU A 205 -7.91 6.01 -0.80
C LEU A 205 -9.39 5.73 -1.17
N GLU A 206 -10.33 6.13 -0.31
CA GLU A 206 -11.78 5.96 -0.49
C GLU A 206 -12.44 6.98 -1.41
N SER A 207 -11.70 8.00 -1.87
CA SER A 207 -12.30 9.22 -2.43
C SER A 207 -12.78 9.14 -3.89
N ASP A 208 -12.57 8.04 -4.61
CA ASP A 208 -13.13 7.88 -5.96
C ASP A 208 -13.63 6.45 -6.18
N ARG A 209 -14.75 6.25 -6.85
CA ARG A 209 -15.20 4.89 -7.21
C ARG A 209 -14.41 4.25 -8.36
N SER A 210 -13.30 4.86 -8.76
CA SER A 210 -12.35 4.37 -9.75
C SER A 210 -11.15 3.69 -9.07
N GLY A 211 -10.36 2.94 -9.84
CA GLY A 211 -9.21 2.21 -9.31
C GLY A 211 -9.56 1.02 -8.40
N TYR A 212 -8.54 0.24 -8.06
CA TYR A 212 -8.64 -1.00 -7.32
C TYR A 212 -7.90 -0.90 -5.99
N ARG A 213 -8.60 -1.33 -4.95
CA ARG A 213 -8.02 -1.60 -3.64
C ARG A 213 -8.60 -2.87 -3.04
N LYS A 214 -7.87 -3.48 -2.10
CA LYS A 214 -8.36 -4.59 -1.30
C LYS A 214 -7.69 -4.58 0.07
N LEU A 215 -8.48 -4.53 1.13
CA LEU A 215 -8.04 -4.76 2.50
C LEU A 215 -8.37 -6.18 2.92
N VAL A 216 -7.42 -6.89 3.51
CA VAL A 216 -7.62 -8.18 4.17
C VAL A 216 -7.14 -8.05 5.60
N GLN A 217 -7.95 -8.47 6.56
CA GLN A 217 -7.59 -8.53 7.98
C GLN A 217 -8.00 -9.88 8.54
N ASN A 218 -7.01 -10.73 8.79
CA ASN A 218 -7.20 -12.03 9.43
C ASN A 218 -6.28 -12.15 10.65
N ASP A 219 -6.89 -12.27 11.83
CA ASP A 219 -6.22 -12.42 13.14
C ASP A 219 -6.23 -13.88 13.64
N THR A 220 -6.56 -14.83 12.78
CA THR A 220 -6.64 -16.24 13.13
C THR A 220 -5.83 -17.08 12.15
N ASP A 221 -5.00 -17.98 12.66
CA ASP A 221 -4.20 -18.87 11.84
C ASP A 221 -5.04 -19.96 11.15
N GLY A 222 -4.41 -20.78 10.31
CA GLY A 222 -5.08 -21.90 9.61
C GLY A 222 -5.63 -23.00 10.53
N HIS A 223 -5.38 -22.93 11.84
CA HIS A 223 -5.79 -23.90 12.85
C HIS A 223 -6.83 -23.33 13.83
N GLY A 224 -7.24 -22.07 13.68
CA GLY A 224 -8.21 -21.43 14.56
C GLY A 224 -7.59 -20.74 15.78
N ASN A 225 -6.26 -20.67 15.88
CA ASN A 225 -5.59 -19.97 16.97
C ASN A 225 -5.60 -18.45 16.72
N LYS A 226 -5.89 -17.68 17.77
CA LYS A 226 -5.83 -16.22 17.70
C LYS A 226 -4.39 -15.76 17.68
N LEU A 227 -3.99 -15.15 16.58
CA LEU A 227 -2.69 -14.54 16.38
C LEU A 227 -2.93 -13.19 15.69
N PRO A 228 -3.02 -12.09 16.47
CA PRO A 228 -3.28 -10.75 15.91
C PRO A 228 -2.27 -10.40 14.82
N GLY A 229 -2.77 -9.87 13.71
CA GLY A 229 -1.93 -9.57 12.56
C GLY A 229 -1.49 -10.81 11.77
N TYR A 230 -2.11 -11.99 11.96
CA TYR A 230 -1.72 -13.23 11.27
C TYR A 230 -1.54 -13.03 9.77
N TYR A 231 -2.51 -12.39 9.12
CA TYR A 231 -2.44 -12.01 7.73
C TYR A 231 -3.26 -10.73 7.47
N HIS A 232 -2.56 -9.59 7.40
CA HIS A 232 -3.15 -8.29 7.10
C HIS A 232 -2.49 -7.71 5.86
N THR A 233 -3.29 -7.38 4.84
CA THR A 233 -2.77 -6.83 3.58
C THR A 233 -3.61 -5.70 3.04
N VAL A 234 -2.95 -4.77 2.36
CA VAL A 234 -3.60 -3.78 1.49
C VAL A 234 -3.01 -3.91 0.09
N THR A 235 -3.85 -4.19 -0.89
CA THR A 235 -3.49 -4.18 -2.32
C THR A 235 -4.00 -2.91 -2.95
N LEU A 236 -3.16 -2.21 -3.70
CA LEU A 236 -3.50 -0.98 -4.41
C LEU A 236 -3.06 -1.09 -5.88
N ASP A 237 -3.88 -0.57 -6.80
CA ASP A 237 -3.46 -0.41 -8.20
C ASP A 237 -2.57 0.83 -8.43
N ALA A 238 -2.23 1.06 -9.69
CA ALA A 238 -1.38 2.17 -10.10
C ALA A 238 -1.88 3.54 -9.66
N ALA A 239 -3.16 3.83 -9.95
CA ALA A 239 -3.77 5.12 -9.63
C ALA A 239 -3.71 5.39 -8.13
N ARG A 240 -4.07 4.37 -7.33
CA ARG A 240 -4.07 4.46 -5.86
C ARG A 240 -2.68 4.55 -5.26
N ILE A 241 -1.69 3.95 -5.91
CA ILE A 241 -0.30 4.09 -5.51
C ILE A 241 0.22 5.51 -5.73
N SER A 242 -0.12 6.16 -6.83
CA SER A 242 0.30 7.55 -7.08
C SER A 242 -0.32 8.54 -6.08
N GLU A 243 -1.47 8.25 -5.50
CA GLU A 243 -2.06 9.09 -4.44
C GLU A 243 -1.29 8.97 -3.12
N ALA A 244 -0.98 7.74 -2.69
CA ALA A 244 -0.25 7.48 -1.45
C ALA A 244 1.26 7.84 -1.57
N TRP A 245 1.82 7.67 -2.76
CA TRP A 245 3.21 7.98 -3.10
C TRP A 245 3.26 8.65 -4.48
N PRO A 246 3.30 9.99 -4.55
CA PRO A 246 3.27 10.74 -5.83
C PRO A 246 4.38 10.40 -6.82
N GLU A 247 5.49 9.84 -6.36
CA GLU A 247 6.64 9.44 -7.20
C GLU A 247 6.61 7.96 -7.60
N HIS A 248 5.61 7.20 -7.11
CA HIS A 248 5.40 5.81 -7.46
C HIS A 248 4.29 5.68 -8.50
N ASP A 249 4.36 4.60 -9.25
CA ASP A 249 3.24 4.16 -10.08
C ASP A 249 2.99 2.65 -9.97
N LEU A 250 3.95 1.83 -9.50
CA LEU A 250 3.77 0.39 -9.56
C LEU A 250 2.72 -0.11 -8.56
N PRO A 251 1.72 -0.88 -9.00
CA PRO A 251 0.71 -1.47 -8.14
C PRO A 251 1.37 -2.48 -7.22
N LYS A 252 1.01 -2.41 -5.95
CA LYS A 252 1.68 -3.19 -4.92
C LYS A 252 0.71 -3.63 -3.83
N GLU A 253 1.00 -4.80 -3.28
CA GLU A 253 0.37 -5.31 -2.08
C GLU A 253 1.36 -5.19 -0.93
N LEU A 254 0.97 -4.46 0.12
CA LEU A 254 1.70 -4.38 1.38
C LEU A 254 1.11 -5.39 2.36
N LYS A 255 1.98 -6.17 3.00
CA LYS A 255 1.59 -7.35 3.77
C LYS A 255 2.28 -7.35 5.12
N HIS A 256 1.50 -7.47 6.19
CA HIS A 256 1.96 -7.94 7.48
C HIS A 256 1.47 -9.38 7.67
N TYR A 257 2.39 -10.35 7.75
CA TYR A 257 1.99 -11.76 7.82
C TYR A 257 2.94 -12.63 8.62
N TYR A 258 2.38 -13.62 9.29
CA TYR A 258 3.13 -14.67 9.97
C TYR A 258 3.36 -15.87 9.05
N ALA A 259 4.43 -16.62 9.34
CA ALA A 259 4.57 -17.95 8.79
C ALA A 259 3.42 -18.85 9.28
N ARG A 260 3.02 -19.84 8.47
CA ARG A 260 1.89 -20.72 8.77
C ARG A 260 1.95 -21.35 10.16
N GLU A 261 3.13 -21.76 10.59
CA GLU A 261 3.36 -22.47 11.86
C GLU A 261 3.85 -21.54 12.99
N ALA A 262 3.79 -20.21 12.81
CA ALA A 262 4.38 -19.25 13.74
C ALA A 262 3.80 -19.32 15.16
N PHE A 263 2.53 -19.70 15.31
CA PHE A 263 1.88 -19.84 16.61
C PHE A 263 2.55 -20.92 17.49
N GLN A 264 3.09 -21.97 16.89
CA GLN A 264 3.73 -23.09 17.58
C GLN A 264 5.25 -22.96 17.62
N ALA A 265 5.82 -22.02 16.86
CA ALA A 265 7.25 -21.79 16.81
C ALA A 265 7.75 -21.27 18.17
N ASP A 266 9.00 -21.63 18.49
CA ASP A 266 9.69 -21.09 19.66
C ASP A 266 9.77 -19.55 19.52
N PRO A 267 9.49 -18.75 20.56
CA PRO A 267 9.63 -17.30 20.48
C PRO A 267 11.01 -16.79 20.03
N ASP A 268 12.07 -17.60 20.20
CA ASP A 268 13.41 -17.27 19.73
C ASP A 268 13.65 -17.70 18.26
N ASP A 269 12.71 -18.43 17.65
CA ASP A 269 12.73 -18.77 16.22
C ASP A 269 12.29 -17.55 15.38
N PRO A 270 13.09 -17.11 14.39
CA PRO A 270 12.70 -16.04 13.48
C PRO A 270 11.31 -16.22 12.84
N LEU A 271 10.87 -17.47 12.60
CA LEU A 271 9.57 -17.76 12.01
C LEU A 271 8.39 -17.55 12.96
N ALA A 272 8.62 -17.39 14.26
CA ALA A 272 7.60 -16.95 15.23
C ALA A 272 7.23 -15.46 15.08
N HIS A 273 7.99 -14.73 14.28
CA HIS A 273 7.83 -13.30 14.07
C HIS A 273 7.28 -12.98 12.68
N PRO A 274 6.46 -11.93 12.51
CA PRO A 274 5.87 -11.59 11.22
C PRO A 274 6.86 -10.90 10.28
N LYS A 275 6.57 -10.99 8.99
CA LYS A 275 7.16 -10.15 7.95
C LYS A 275 6.28 -8.95 7.68
N LEU A 276 6.91 -7.81 7.43
CA LEU A 276 6.32 -6.70 6.69
C LEU A 276 6.96 -6.66 5.30
N GLY A 277 6.16 -6.87 4.26
CA GLY A 277 6.63 -6.89 2.88
C GLY A 277 5.82 -6.01 1.94
N ALA A 278 6.46 -5.59 0.85
CA ALA A 278 5.83 -4.97 -0.31
C ALA A 278 6.06 -5.87 -1.52
N SER A 279 4.98 -6.20 -2.23
CA SER A 279 5.02 -7.06 -3.42
C SER A 279 4.40 -6.38 -4.63
N TYR A 280 5.02 -6.51 -5.81
CA TYR A 280 4.46 -6.03 -7.08
C TYR A 280 3.26 -6.87 -7.50
N GLN A 281 2.22 -6.23 -8.02
CA GLN A 281 0.97 -6.88 -8.41
C GLN A 281 0.71 -6.71 -9.91
N VAL A 282 1.30 -7.57 -10.74
CA VAL A 282 1.12 -7.51 -12.21
C VAL A 282 -0.34 -7.56 -12.65
N SER A 283 -1.20 -8.29 -11.90
CA SER A 283 -2.64 -8.38 -12.19
C SER A 283 -3.40 -7.06 -12.02
N ARG A 284 -2.74 -6.05 -11.46
CA ARG A 284 -3.27 -4.70 -11.20
C ARG A 284 -2.53 -3.63 -11.99
N TRP A 285 -1.68 -4.04 -12.94
CA TRP A 285 -0.95 -3.15 -13.81
C TRP A 285 -1.60 -3.16 -15.19
N ASP A 286 -2.04 -1.98 -15.65
CA ASP A 286 -2.62 -1.83 -16.99
C ASP A 286 -1.56 -1.80 -18.09
N ASP A 287 -0.28 -1.62 -17.72
CA ASP A 287 0.86 -1.67 -18.63
C ASP A 287 1.69 -2.95 -18.39
N THR A 288 2.95 -2.98 -18.81
CA THR A 288 3.89 -4.09 -18.58
C THR A 288 5.17 -3.54 -17.96
N LEU A 289 5.48 -4.01 -16.74
CA LEU A 289 6.75 -3.69 -16.11
C LEU A 289 7.89 -4.43 -16.84
N ARG A 290 8.77 -3.68 -17.51
CA ARG A 290 9.84 -4.26 -18.32
C ARG A 290 11.03 -4.63 -17.44
N TRP A 291 11.84 -5.57 -17.93
CA TRP A 291 13.11 -5.94 -17.28
C TRP A 291 14.04 -4.74 -17.09
N GLY A 292 14.03 -3.78 -18.04
CA GLY A 292 14.82 -2.55 -17.94
C GLY A 292 14.46 -1.66 -16.74
N ASP A 293 13.27 -1.83 -16.16
CA ASP A 293 12.77 -1.06 -15.02
C ASP A 293 13.05 -1.73 -13.66
N LEU A 294 13.92 -2.74 -13.61
CA LEU A 294 14.22 -3.52 -12.40
C LEU A 294 14.65 -2.64 -11.21
N GLU A 295 15.46 -1.61 -11.46
CA GLU A 295 15.92 -0.70 -10.40
C GLU A 295 14.79 0.19 -9.88
N LYS A 296 13.84 0.59 -10.74
CA LYS A 296 12.64 1.31 -10.33
C LYS A 296 11.78 0.43 -9.44
N LEU A 297 11.51 -0.80 -9.87
CA LEU A 297 10.77 -1.79 -9.07
C LEU A 297 11.41 -1.96 -7.69
N ASN A 298 12.72 -2.15 -7.66
CA ASN A 298 13.43 -2.35 -6.42
C ASN A 298 13.24 -1.18 -5.45
N ARG A 299 13.45 0.04 -5.95
CA ARG A 299 13.32 1.27 -5.19
C ARG A 299 11.91 1.44 -4.62
N GLU A 300 10.87 1.31 -5.45
CA GLU A 300 9.49 1.52 -5.00
C GLU A 300 9.03 0.51 -3.95
N LEU A 301 9.48 -0.75 -4.03
CA LEU A 301 9.17 -1.76 -3.02
C LEU A 301 9.90 -1.47 -1.70
N GLU A 302 11.16 -1.04 -1.75
CA GLU A 302 11.92 -0.64 -0.56
C GLU A 302 11.31 0.58 0.13
N GLU A 303 11.02 1.63 -0.65
CA GLU A 303 10.42 2.87 -0.16
C GLU A 303 9.05 2.59 0.46
N ALA A 304 8.20 1.77 -0.16
CA ALA A 304 6.90 1.42 0.41
C ALA A 304 7.00 0.69 1.76
N VAL A 305 7.94 -0.25 1.92
CA VAL A 305 8.18 -0.90 3.23
C VAL A 305 8.62 0.14 4.26
N HIS A 306 9.57 1.01 3.91
CA HIS A 306 10.05 2.03 4.85
C HIS A 306 8.98 3.05 5.23
N SER A 307 8.15 3.50 4.29
CA SER A 307 7.09 4.45 4.60
C SER A 307 6.05 3.87 5.56
N VAL A 308 5.74 2.57 5.46
CA VAL A 308 4.87 1.88 6.41
C VAL A 308 5.51 1.78 7.79
N LEU A 309 6.80 1.46 7.88
CA LEU A 309 7.52 1.43 9.17
C LEU A 309 7.46 2.79 9.86
N GLU A 310 7.75 3.86 9.12
CA GLU A 310 7.76 5.23 9.64
C GLU A 310 6.37 5.67 10.12
N ASN A 311 5.32 5.38 9.34
CA ASN A 311 3.94 5.70 9.73
C ASN A 311 3.44 4.84 10.91
N ALA A 312 3.96 3.63 11.08
CA ALA A 312 3.72 2.80 12.27
C ALA A 312 4.51 3.30 13.51
N GLY A 313 5.34 4.34 13.37
CA GLY A 313 6.20 4.84 14.44
C GLY A 313 7.38 3.92 14.77
N LEU A 314 7.75 3.02 13.86
CA LEU A 314 8.88 2.11 14.02
C LEU A 314 10.16 2.77 13.52
N ASP A 315 11.20 2.78 14.36
CA ASP A 315 12.50 3.33 14.01
C ASP A 315 13.13 2.48 12.90
N SER A 316 13.17 3.03 11.69
CA SER A 316 13.79 2.42 10.52
C SER A 316 15.32 2.52 10.54
N ALA A 317 15.92 3.21 11.51
CA ALA A 317 17.34 3.45 11.64
C ALA A 317 17.85 3.32 13.10
N PRO A 318 17.58 2.19 13.79
CA PRO A 318 17.90 2.03 15.21
C PRO A 318 19.39 2.28 15.49
N GLN A 319 19.67 3.27 16.34
CA GLN A 319 21.04 3.63 16.70
C GLN A 319 21.67 2.71 17.77
N ARG A 320 20.84 1.91 18.48
CA ARG A 320 21.27 0.98 19.54
C ARG A 320 20.39 -0.27 19.53
N GLY A 321 21.01 -1.45 19.50
CA GLY A 321 20.31 -2.73 19.37
C GLY A 321 19.73 -2.97 17.96
N GLY A 322 19.10 -4.11 17.73
CA GLY A 322 18.43 -4.45 16.46
C GLY A 322 17.10 -3.72 16.22
N GLY A 323 16.71 -2.80 17.10
CA GLY A 323 15.42 -2.11 17.03
C GLY A 323 14.23 -3.08 17.10
N ALA A 324 13.23 -2.85 16.26
CA ALA A 324 12.05 -3.71 16.11
C ALA A 324 12.29 -4.89 15.15
N PHE A 325 13.52 -5.15 14.71
CA PHE A 325 13.82 -6.12 13.67
C PHE A 325 14.39 -7.42 14.23
N VAL A 326 14.03 -8.55 13.61
CA VAL A 326 14.55 -9.88 13.94
C VAL A 326 15.23 -10.45 12.70
N GLU A 327 16.50 -10.81 12.82
CA GLU A 327 17.24 -11.45 11.74
C GLU A 327 16.66 -12.84 11.40
N ASP A 328 16.75 -13.23 10.13
CA ASP A 328 16.47 -14.59 9.70
C ASP A 328 17.53 -15.08 8.71
N ALA A 329 17.32 -16.26 8.12
CA ALA A 329 18.27 -16.88 7.20
C ALA A 329 18.63 -15.99 5.97
N TYR A 330 17.77 -15.04 5.61
CA TYR A 330 17.92 -14.20 4.41
C TYR A 330 17.81 -12.69 4.68
N PHE A 331 17.37 -12.29 5.88
CA PHE A 331 17.31 -10.91 6.34
C PHE A 331 18.30 -10.70 7.50
N GLN A 332 19.28 -9.82 7.30
CA GLN A 332 20.39 -9.58 8.24
C GLN A 332 20.21 -8.35 9.13
N ALA A 333 19.06 -7.68 9.08
CA ALA A 333 18.77 -6.46 9.84
C ALA A 333 19.86 -5.35 9.77
N ASP A 334 20.62 -5.29 8.67
CA ASP A 334 21.70 -4.32 8.48
C ASP A 334 21.19 -2.93 8.10
N LEU A 335 21.88 -1.89 8.56
CA LEU A 335 21.65 -0.52 8.09
C LEU A 335 22.45 -0.21 6.83
N HIS A 336 21.83 0.48 5.88
CA HIS A 336 22.48 0.99 4.68
C HIS A 336 22.13 2.46 4.45
N GLU A 337 22.92 3.14 3.63
CA GLU A 337 22.56 4.45 3.11
C GLU A 337 21.75 4.26 1.82
N PRO A 338 20.46 4.66 1.80
CA PRO A 338 19.65 4.55 0.60
C PRO A 338 20.19 5.49 -0.48
N ALA A 339 20.03 5.10 -1.74
CA ALA A 339 20.48 5.90 -2.88
C ALA A 339 19.64 7.17 -3.08
N THR A 340 18.36 7.13 -2.70
CA THR A 340 17.40 8.23 -2.77
C THR A 340 16.91 8.63 -1.39
N PRO A 341 16.57 9.91 -1.18
CA PRO A 341 15.73 10.29 -0.04
C PRO A 341 14.39 9.56 -0.13
N PRO A 342 13.80 9.17 1.00
CA PRO A 342 12.51 8.51 1.00
C PRO A 342 11.40 9.39 0.42
N THR A 343 10.53 8.78 -0.37
CA THR A 343 9.19 9.33 -0.59
C THR A 343 8.39 9.13 0.71
N THR A 344 7.83 10.22 1.24
CA THR A 344 7.03 10.16 2.48
C THR A 344 5.62 9.73 2.10
N LEU A 345 5.11 8.73 2.81
CA LEU A 345 3.70 8.35 2.71
C LEU A 345 2.87 9.44 3.40
N ASP A 346 1.99 10.10 2.64
CA ASP A 346 1.23 11.26 3.10
C ASP A 346 -0.19 10.91 3.58
N LEU A 347 -0.31 9.92 4.48
CA LEU A 347 -1.62 9.57 5.05
C LEU A 347 -2.19 10.76 5.84
N ALA A 348 -1.33 11.55 6.49
CA ALA A 348 -1.74 12.64 7.36
C ALA A 348 -2.36 13.81 6.57
N SER A 349 -1.78 14.23 5.44
CA SER A 349 -2.39 15.28 4.62
C SER A 349 -3.72 14.81 4.04
N ILE A 350 -3.80 13.58 3.52
CA ILE A 350 -5.04 13.09 2.91
C ILE A 350 -6.16 12.95 3.95
N GLN A 351 -5.87 12.41 5.15
CA GLN A 351 -6.84 12.37 6.24
C GLN A 351 -7.26 13.77 6.71
N GLN A 352 -6.32 14.72 6.78
CA GLN A 352 -6.62 16.09 7.20
C GLN A 352 -7.47 16.82 6.16
N GLU A 353 -7.19 16.66 4.87
CA GLU A 353 -8.00 17.21 3.78
C GLU A 353 -9.44 16.67 3.84
N GLN A 354 -9.63 15.36 3.99
CA GLN A 354 -10.96 14.76 4.08
C GLN A 354 -11.73 15.18 5.35
N LYS A 355 -11.05 15.27 6.50
CA LYS A 355 -11.64 15.81 7.75
C LYS A 355 -12.06 17.26 7.59
N ASN A 356 -11.21 18.09 7.00
CA ASN A 356 -11.47 19.52 6.82
C ASN A 356 -12.72 19.76 5.97
N VAL A 357 -12.92 18.96 4.91
CA VAL A 357 -14.13 19.03 4.08
C VAL A 357 -15.38 18.77 4.94
N VAL A 358 -15.44 17.69 5.73
CA VAL A 358 -16.62 17.41 6.57
C VAL A 358 -16.84 18.49 7.63
N ILE A 359 -15.78 18.97 8.27
CA ILE A 359 -15.86 20.02 9.30
C ILE A 359 -16.37 21.34 8.73
N GLU A 360 -15.99 21.70 7.50
CA GLU A 360 -16.49 22.90 6.81
C GLU A 360 -18.02 22.86 6.68
N TYR A 361 -18.57 21.77 6.16
CA TYR A 361 -20.02 21.62 5.99
C TYR A 361 -20.80 21.51 7.31
N LEU A 362 -20.22 20.89 8.34
CA LEU A 362 -20.84 20.82 9.66
C LEU A 362 -20.83 22.18 10.37
N SER A 363 -19.80 22.99 10.15
CA SER A 363 -19.67 24.32 10.76
C SER A 363 -20.63 25.35 10.12
N ASP A 364 -20.83 25.26 8.80
CA ASP A 364 -21.73 26.15 8.06
C ASP A 364 -23.22 25.77 8.23
N GLY A 365 -23.48 24.57 8.74
CA GLY A 365 -24.81 24.04 8.99
C GLY A 365 -25.41 23.40 7.74
N LEU A 366 -26.01 22.22 7.91
CA LEU A 366 -26.70 21.50 6.85
C LEU A 366 -28.19 21.80 6.88
N THR A 367 -28.79 21.96 5.71
CA THR A 367 -30.25 22.04 5.55
C THR A 367 -30.89 20.67 5.78
N ASP A 368 -32.18 20.63 6.17
CA ASP A 368 -32.92 19.37 6.38
C ASP A 368 -32.81 18.42 5.18
N VAL A 369 -32.91 18.94 3.95
CA VAL A 369 -32.80 18.14 2.73
C VAL A 369 -31.38 17.60 2.51
N GLN A 370 -30.34 18.33 2.96
CA GLN A 370 -28.97 17.83 2.92
C GLN A 370 -28.75 16.72 3.95
N ILE A 371 -29.29 16.86 5.16
CA ILE A 371 -29.23 15.83 6.22
C ILE A 371 -29.95 14.57 5.75
N GLU A 372 -31.18 14.69 5.25
CA GLU A 372 -31.98 13.58 4.70
C GLU A 372 -31.25 12.88 3.54
N SER A 373 -30.65 13.66 2.63
CA SER A 373 -29.88 13.08 1.51
C SER A 373 -28.64 12.33 2.00
N LEU A 374 -27.91 12.87 2.97
CA LEU A 374 -26.74 12.23 3.57
C LEU A 374 -27.15 10.98 4.38
N GLU A 375 -28.27 11.02 5.09
CA GLU A 375 -28.85 9.87 5.81
C GLU A 375 -29.11 8.68 4.89
N THR A 376 -29.77 8.91 3.76
CA THR A 376 -30.02 7.85 2.76
C THR A 376 -28.69 7.31 2.22
N LEU A 377 -27.76 8.18 1.84
CA LEU A 377 -26.47 7.77 1.27
C LEU A 377 -25.62 6.94 2.25
N VAL A 378 -25.67 7.27 3.54
CA VAL A 378 -24.98 6.51 4.60
C VAL A 378 -25.68 5.18 4.89
N THR A 379 -27.01 5.16 4.91
CA THR A 379 -27.78 3.97 5.32
C THR A 379 -27.82 2.90 4.23
N ASP A 380 -27.95 3.31 2.96
CA ASP A 380 -28.03 2.39 1.84
C ASP A 380 -26.66 1.91 1.36
N GLY A 381 -25.57 2.48 1.90
CA GLY A 381 -24.18 2.05 1.65
C GLY A 381 -23.81 2.01 0.16
N GLY A 382 -24.48 2.81 -0.68
CA GLY A 382 -24.51 2.62 -2.13
C GLY A 382 -24.86 3.87 -2.94
N ALA A 383 -24.91 3.73 -4.26
CA ALA A 383 -25.40 4.76 -5.16
C ALA A 383 -26.94 4.72 -5.21
N VAL A 384 -27.58 5.81 -4.82
CA VAL A 384 -29.02 6.02 -5.00
C VAL A 384 -29.24 7.11 -6.04
N SER A 385 -30.35 7.07 -6.75
CA SER A 385 -30.69 8.18 -7.63
C SER A 385 -31.20 9.36 -6.80
N PRO A 386 -31.04 10.60 -7.28
CA PRO A 386 -31.71 11.74 -6.66
C PRO A 386 -33.24 11.60 -6.58
N ASP A 387 -33.82 10.77 -7.45
CA ASP A 387 -35.25 10.48 -7.49
C ASP A 387 -35.62 9.53 -6.33
N ASP A 388 -34.78 8.53 -6.01
CA ASP A 388 -35.00 7.63 -4.87
C ASP A 388 -34.92 8.38 -3.52
N ILE A 389 -33.93 9.27 -3.35
CA ILE A 389 -33.83 10.12 -2.15
C ILE A 389 -35.07 11.02 -2.02
N ALA A 390 -35.57 11.53 -3.14
CA ALA A 390 -36.74 12.40 -3.15
C ALA A 390 -38.01 11.64 -2.74
N ASP A 391 -38.18 10.42 -3.26
CA ASP A 391 -39.32 9.56 -2.95
C ASP A 391 -39.30 9.07 -1.49
N GLU A 392 -38.11 8.73 -0.94
CA GLU A 392 -37.97 8.27 0.45
C GLU A 392 -38.39 9.35 1.47
N HIS A 393 -38.02 10.61 1.22
CA HIS A 393 -38.23 11.72 2.16
C HIS A 393 -39.41 12.63 1.80
N ASP A 394 -40.27 12.22 0.85
CA ASP A 394 -41.40 13.01 0.33
C ASP A 394 -40.97 14.44 -0.09
N ARG A 395 -39.85 14.53 -0.82
CA ARG A 395 -39.25 15.77 -1.31
C ARG A 395 -39.42 15.90 -2.83
N HIS A 396 -39.35 17.13 -3.31
CA HIS A 396 -39.26 17.37 -4.76
C HIS A 396 -37.82 17.12 -5.24
N VAL A 397 -37.64 16.34 -6.31
CA VAL A 397 -36.29 15.96 -6.80
C VAL A 397 -35.39 17.15 -7.11
N GLY A 398 -35.96 18.26 -7.59
CA GLY A 398 -35.21 19.50 -7.85
C GLY A 398 -34.60 20.11 -6.58
N SER A 399 -35.21 19.88 -5.41
CA SER A 399 -34.70 20.29 -4.11
C SER A 399 -33.55 19.39 -3.67
N VAL A 400 -33.66 18.08 -3.84
CA VAL A 400 -32.59 17.10 -3.59
C VAL A 400 -31.37 17.41 -4.48
N ARG A 401 -31.56 17.59 -5.79
CA ARG A 401 -30.47 17.97 -6.72
C ARG A 401 -29.84 19.33 -6.41
N ARG A 402 -30.55 20.23 -5.71
CA ARG A 402 -29.99 21.51 -5.24
C ARG A 402 -29.22 21.34 -3.94
N ALA A 403 -29.76 20.56 -2.99
CA ALA A 403 -29.12 20.18 -1.74
C ALA A 403 -27.77 19.50 -2.01
N LEU A 404 -27.77 18.47 -2.87
CA LEU A 404 -26.56 17.74 -3.29
C LEU A 404 -25.52 18.62 -3.98
N ARG A 405 -25.94 19.65 -4.73
CA ARG A 405 -25.02 20.66 -5.28
C ARG A 405 -24.39 21.54 -4.20
N GLY A 406 -25.12 21.79 -3.12
CA GLY A 406 -24.63 22.54 -1.97
C GLY A 406 -23.65 21.76 -1.10
N ILE A 407 -23.52 20.44 -1.28
CA ILE A 407 -22.56 19.57 -0.57
C ILE A 407 -21.66 18.80 -1.55
N GLU A 408 -21.35 19.39 -2.70
CA GLU A 408 -20.66 18.68 -3.79
C GLU A 408 -19.25 18.18 -3.45
N GLN A 409 -18.64 18.68 -2.38
CA GLN A 409 -17.37 18.14 -1.91
C GLN A 409 -17.55 16.88 -1.03
N LEU A 410 -18.74 16.63 -0.47
CA LEU A 410 -19.10 15.44 0.30
C LEU A 410 -19.67 14.30 -0.54
N VAL A 411 -20.20 14.60 -1.73
CA VAL A 411 -20.89 13.64 -2.60
C VAL A 411 -20.32 13.62 -4.01
N GLU A 412 -20.18 12.43 -4.58
CA GLU A 412 -19.82 12.21 -5.99
C GLU A 412 -21.09 11.96 -6.82
N ARG A 413 -21.15 12.53 -8.03
CA ARG A 413 -22.33 12.47 -8.91
C ARG A 413 -21.98 11.76 -10.23
N GLY A 414 -22.64 10.64 -10.48
CA GLY A 414 -22.60 9.91 -11.76
C GLY A 414 -23.82 10.18 -12.63
N TYR A 415 -23.94 9.47 -13.76
CA TYR A 415 -25.07 9.64 -14.70
C TYR A 415 -26.35 9.01 -14.11
N GLY A 416 -27.07 9.76 -13.28
CA GLY A 416 -28.32 9.32 -12.64
C GLY A 416 -28.15 8.74 -11.24
N GLU A 417 -26.94 8.76 -10.68
CA GLU A 417 -26.61 8.21 -9.36
C GLU A 417 -25.80 9.21 -8.53
N VAL A 418 -25.96 9.13 -7.21
CA VAL A 418 -25.20 9.93 -6.24
C VAL A 418 -24.73 9.04 -5.11
N GLY A 419 -23.49 9.25 -4.67
CA GLY A 419 -22.84 8.53 -3.58
C GLY A 419 -22.08 9.48 -2.66
N LEU A 420 -21.74 9.03 -1.46
CA LEU A 420 -20.73 9.71 -0.65
C LEU A 420 -19.38 9.63 -1.34
N ARG A 421 -18.57 10.67 -1.15
CA ARG A 421 -17.26 10.76 -1.79
C ARG A 421 -16.24 9.79 -1.19
N SER A 422 -16.35 9.44 0.09
CA SER A 422 -15.55 8.37 0.72
C SER A 422 -16.32 7.67 1.85
N ASP A 423 -15.94 6.45 2.23
CA ASP A 423 -16.55 5.73 3.37
C ASP A 423 -16.20 6.42 4.70
N TYR A 424 -15.05 7.10 4.78
CA TYR A 424 -14.58 7.90 5.91
C TYR A 424 -15.39 9.19 6.07
N ILE A 425 -15.72 9.86 4.96
CA ILE A 425 -16.75 10.90 4.95
C ILE A 425 -18.07 10.29 5.39
N GLY A 426 -18.41 9.08 4.94
CA GLY A 426 -19.59 8.34 5.38
C GLY A 426 -19.64 8.07 6.89
N GLU A 427 -18.55 7.64 7.51
CA GLU A 427 -18.45 7.43 8.95
C GLU A 427 -18.55 8.75 9.73
N MET A 428 -17.87 9.80 9.28
CA MET A 428 -17.95 11.12 9.93
C MET A 428 -19.33 11.76 9.76
N VAL A 429 -19.94 11.64 8.58
CA VAL A 429 -21.30 12.08 8.31
C VAL A 429 -22.29 11.25 9.12
N TYR A 430 -22.14 9.93 9.19
CA TYR A 430 -22.96 9.06 10.04
C TYR A 430 -22.93 9.53 11.49
N GLN A 431 -21.74 9.78 12.03
CA GLN A 431 -21.59 10.26 13.40
C GLN A 431 -22.24 11.63 13.58
N ALA A 432 -22.00 12.57 12.66
CA ALA A 432 -22.56 13.92 12.75
C ALA A 432 -24.10 13.94 12.60
N VAL A 433 -24.65 13.09 11.73
CA VAL A 433 -26.09 12.90 11.55
C VAL A 433 -26.72 12.22 12.76
N ALA A 434 -26.05 11.21 13.33
CA ALA A 434 -26.49 10.55 14.57
C ALA A 434 -26.52 11.55 15.73
N ASP A 435 -25.48 12.37 15.88
CA ASP A 435 -25.38 13.41 16.90
C ASP A 435 -26.48 14.48 16.71
N ALA A 436 -26.78 14.87 15.45
CA ALA A 436 -27.88 15.78 15.14
C ALA A 436 -29.26 15.18 15.47
N ARG A 437 -29.49 13.89 15.17
CA ARG A 437 -30.73 13.18 15.53
C ARG A 437 -30.93 13.09 17.03
N ASP A 438 -29.86 12.82 17.77
CA ASP A 438 -29.92 12.76 19.23
C ASP A 438 -30.18 14.13 19.83
N ALA A 439 -29.62 15.21 19.27
CA ALA A 439 -29.96 16.57 19.65
C ALA A 439 -31.46 16.90 19.44
N VAL A 440 -32.05 16.48 18.31
CA VAL A 440 -33.48 16.69 18.02
C VAL A 440 -34.39 15.84 18.91
N LYS A 441 -34.04 14.56 19.17
CA LYS A 441 -34.79 13.69 20.09
C LYS A 441 -34.72 14.17 21.53
N ASN A 442 -33.56 14.67 21.96
CA ASN A 442 -33.39 15.25 23.28
C ASN A 442 -34.17 16.57 23.39
N ALA A 443 -34.23 17.40 22.35
CA ALA A 443 -35.08 18.60 22.32
C ALA A 443 -36.58 18.26 22.41
N ALA A 444 -37.04 17.18 21.76
CA ALA A 444 -38.44 16.75 21.81
C ALA A 444 -38.87 16.20 23.19
N ASN A 445 -37.95 15.56 23.92
CA ASN A 445 -38.21 15.06 25.28
C ASN A 445 -38.09 16.13 26.38
N THR A 446 -37.54 17.30 26.06
CA THR A 446 -37.25 18.36 27.04
C THR A 446 -38.14 19.60 26.85
N VAL A 447 -39.37 19.40 26.37
CA VAL A 447 -40.36 20.49 26.20
C VAL A 447 -40.97 20.97 27.53
N VAL A 448 -40.68 20.32 28.67
CA VAL A 448 -41.35 20.65 29.94
C VAL A 448 -40.51 21.46 30.95
N ASP A 449 -39.16 21.51 30.91
CA ASP A 449 -38.41 22.21 31.98
C ASP A 449 -37.15 23.02 31.60
N ALA A 450 -36.76 23.15 30.32
CA ALA A 450 -35.38 23.53 29.96
C ALA A 450 -35.13 24.94 29.36
N ALA A 451 -36.03 25.91 29.49
CA ALA A 451 -35.86 27.20 28.79
C ALA A 451 -34.73 28.13 29.33
N ARG A 452 -33.92 27.72 30.31
CA ARG A 452 -32.81 28.55 30.85
C ARG A 452 -31.45 27.86 30.99
N GLN A 453 -31.37 26.53 31.03
CA GLN A 453 -30.08 25.83 31.21
C GLN A 453 -29.42 25.40 29.90
N ASP A 454 -30.20 25.06 28.85
CA ASP A 454 -29.63 24.49 27.62
C ASP A 454 -28.84 25.49 26.76
N ARG A 455 -29.30 26.75 26.68
CA ARG A 455 -28.61 27.81 25.91
C ARG A 455 -27.18 28.08 26.40
N VAL A 456 -26.92 27.84 27.69
CA VAL A 456 -25.59 28.02 28.30
C VAL A 456 -24.68 26.83 27.97
N SER A 457 -25.24 25.62 27.81
CA SER A 457 -24.47 24.43 27.43
C SER A 457 -24.07 24.44 25.95
N GLU A 458 -24.95 24.87 25.05
CA GLU A 458 -24.69 24.92 23.61
C GLU A 458 -23.64 25.99 23.25
N THR A 459 -23.73 27.16 23.88
CA THR A 459 -22.75 28.25 23.69
C THR A 459 -21.39 27.92 24.31
N TRP A 460 -21.37 27.20 25.44
CA TRP A 460 -20.13 26.67 26.02
C TRP A 460 -19.50 25.57 25.15
N ALA A 461 -20.31 24.68 24.57
CA ALA A 461 -19.84 23.67 23.63
C ALA A 461 -19.19 24.30 22.39
N ARG A 462 -19.71 25.43 21.89
CA ARG A 462 -19.07 26.19 20.79
C ARG A 462 -17.72 26.78 21.19
N PHE A 463 -17.58 27.24 22.44
CA PHE A 463 -16.28 27.69 22.97
C PHE A 463 -15.29 26.53 23.07
N GLN A 464 -15.73 25.34 23.53
CA GLN A 464 -14.90 24.14 23.59
C GLN A 464 -14.50 23.65 22.19
N ALA A 465 -15.44 23.59 21.24
CA ALA A 465 -15.17 23.22 19.86
C ALA A 465 -14.20 24.19 19.16
N PHE A 466 -14.29 25.49 19.47
CA PHE A 466 -13.28 26.47 19.03
C PHE A 466 -11.89 26.16 19.61
N CYS A 467 -11.85 25.82 20.91
CA CYS A 467 -10.60 25.45 21.57
C CYS A 467 -9.98 24.20 20.92
N ASP A 468 -10.78 23.17 20.66
CA ASP A 468 -10.33 21.95 20.01
C ASP A 468 -9.88 22.19 18.56
N ARG A 469 -10.64 22.99 17.78
CA ARG A 469 -10.35 23.36 16.38
C ARG A 469 -8.97 24.01 16.20
N TYR A 470 -8.57 24.86 17.14
CA TYR A 470 -7.33 25.64 17.03
C TYR A 470 -6.25 25.18 18.03
N GLY A 471 -6.42 24.03 18.67
CA GLY A 471 -5.48 23.51 19.67
C GLY A 471 -5.27 24.45 20.87
N VAL A 472 -6.28 25.25 21.21
CA VAL A 472 -6.23 26.21 22.31
C VAL A 472 -6.58 25.50 23.61
N ASP A 473 -5.62 25.35 24.51
CA ASP A 473 -5.87 24.77 25.83
C ASP A 473 -6.32 25.86 26.80
N PHE A 474 -7.61 25.85 27.15
CA PHE A 474 -8.18 26.73 28.16
C PHE A 474 -8.19 26.05 29.53
N ARG A 475 -7.43 26.59 30.48
CA ARG A 475 -7.36 26.10 31.85
C ARG A 475 -7.90 27.13 32.83
N ARG A 476 -8.76 26.67 33.75
CA ARG A 476 -9.25 27.47 34.87
C ARG A 476 -8.75 26.88 36.19
N ARG A 477 -8.07 27.69 37.00
CA ARG A 477 -7.61 27.31 38.34
C ARG A 477 -8.00 28.39 39.35
N GLY A 478 -9.10 28.17 40.07
CA GLY A 478 -9.62 29.16 41.02
C GLY A 478 -10.09 30.44 40.31
N GLU A 479 -9.47 31.57 40.66
CA GLU A 479 -9.73 32.87 40.03
C GLU A 479 -8.90 33.10 38.76
N ASP A 480 -7.83 32.33 38.55
CA ASP A 480 -6.92 32.46 37.42
C ASP A 480 -7.40 31.64 36.21
N ALA A 481 -7.18 32.20 35.01
CA ALA A 481 -7.45 31.55 33.74
C ALA A 481 -6.24 31.66 32.80
N THR A 482 -5.98 30.62 32.02
CA THR A 482 -4.91 30.59 31.02
C THR A 482 -5.48 30.13 29.69
N LEU A 483 -5.09 30.81 28.61
CA LEU A 483 -5.41 30.48 27.23
C LEU A 483 -4.10 30.16 26.50
N ASP A 484 -3.78 28.88 26.36
CA ASP A 484 -2.55 28.43 25.69
C ASP A 484 -2.84 28.12 24.23
N LEU A 485 -2.38 28.98 23.32
CA LEU A 485 -2.54 28.80 21.87
C LEU A 485 -1.50 27.85 21.27
N GLY A 486 -0.64 27.25 22.09
CA GLY A 486 0.34 26.27 21.63
C GLY A 486 1.48 26.87 20.80
N ARG A 487 1.92 26.13 19.77
CA ARG A 487 2.96 26.56 18.84
C ARG A 487 2.29 27.02 17.54
N LEU A 488 2.44 28.30 17.21
CA LEU A 488 1.81 28.91 16.04
C LEU A 488 2.82 29.16 14.93
N ASP A 489 2.59 28.62 13.74
CA ASP A 489 3.29 28.95 12.51
C ASP A 489 2.68 30.21 11.88
N PRO A 490 3.45 31.31 11.69
CA PRO A 490 2.92 32.52 11.08
C PRO A 490 2.38 32.37 9.65
N ASN A 491 2.73 31.29 8.94
CA ASN A 491 2.26 31.06 7.57
C ASN A 491 1.01 30.19 7.50
N ASP A 492 0.82 29.28 8.46
CA ASP A 492 -0.22 28.26 8.41
C ASP A 492 -1.30 28.44 9.51
N ASP A 493 -0.97 29.12 10.61
CA ASP A 493 -1.89 29.35 11.74
C ASP A 493 -2.45 30.78 11.77
N PRO A 494 -3.69 30.98 12.27
CA PRO A 494 -4.25 32.31 12.47
C PRO A 494 -3.46 33.17 13.46
N ASP A 495 -3.50 34.49 13.28
CA ASP A 495 -2.85 35.43 14.20
C ASP A 495 -3.38 35.25 15.65
N PRO A 496 -2.50 35.23 16.67
CA PRO A 496 -2.90 35.23 18.07
C PRO A 496 -4.01 36.24 18.43
N GLU A 497 -3.97 37.45 17.87
CA GLU A 497 -4.99 38.49 18.11
C GLU A 497 -6.36 38.06 17.59
N TYR A 498 -6.40 37.40 16.43
CA TYR A 498 -7.62 36.82 15.90
C TYR A 498 -8.17 35.72 16.82
N LEU A 499 -7.32 34.78 17.24
CA LEU A 499 -7.73 33.67 18.11
C LEU A 499 -8.29 34.17 19.45
N VAL A 500 -7.62 35.11 20.10
CA VAL A 500 -8.08 35.66 21.39
C VAL A 500 -9.39 36.44 21.22
N ARG A 501 -9.57 37.20 20.13
CA ARG A 501 -10.82 37.93 19.86
C ARG A 501 -11.99 37.00 19.58
N GLN A 502 -11.77 35.90 18.84
CA GLN A 502 -12.83 34.91 18.61
C GLN A 502 -13.19 34.16 19.89
N ALA A 503 -12.19 33.74 20.66
CA ALA A 503 -12.40 33.15 21.97
C ALA A 503 -13.17 34.08 22.91
N TYR A 504 -12.89 35.39 22.90
CA TYR A 504 -13.62 36.38 23.70
C TYR A 504 -15.08 36.52 23.29
N LYS A 505 -15.39 36.52 21.98
CA LYS A 505 -16.78 36.57 21.49
C LYS A 505 -17.56 35.33 21.92
N LEU A 506 -16.98 34.14 21.74
CA LEU A 506 -17.61 32.89 22.14
C LEU A 506 -17.79 32.81 23.67
N TRP A 507 -16.85 33.37 24.43
CA TRP A 507 -16.95 33.50 25.89
C TRP A 507 -18.07 34.45 26.33
N ASP A 508 -18.27 35.58 25.64
CA ASP A 508 -19.37 36.52 25.87
C ASP A 508 -20.74 35.96 25.47
N ASP A 509 -20.78 35.23 24.36
CA ASP A 509 -21.97 34.52 23.87
C ASP A 509 -22.38 33.43 24.85
N ALA A 510 -21.40 32.74 25.46
CA ALA A 510 -21.59 31.78 26.55
C ALA A 510 -21.94 32.42 27.91
N LYS A 511 -22.15 33.74 27.95
CA LYS A 511 -22.49 34.53 29.16
C LYS A 511 -21.54 34.30 30.33
N GLN A 512 -20.28 34.04 30.02
CA GLN A 512 -19.23 33.86 31.02
C GLN A 512 -18.68 35.22 31.48
N ASP A 513 -17.94 35.21 32.59
CA ASP A 513 -17.39 36.43 33.19
C ASP A 513 -16.30 37.06 32.29
N LEU A 514 -16.61 38.18 31.64
CA LEU A 514 -15.70 38.92 30.77
C LEU A 514 -14.50 39.50 31.50
N ALA A 515 -14.64 39.86 32.79
CA ALA A 515 -13.53 40.38 33.58
C ALA A 515 -12.47 39.29 33.77
N ARG A 516 -12.92 38.05 34.01
CA ARG A 516 -12.03 36.88 34.08
C ARG A 516 -11.34 36.62 32.75
N PHE A 517 -12.05 36.67 31.61
CA PHE A 517 -11.40 36.44 30.31
C PHE A 517 -10.33 37.50 30.03
N ARG A 518 -10.62 38.78 30.28
CA ARG A 518 -9.67 39.88 30.09
C ARG A 518 -8.41 39.75 30.96
N ALA A 519 -8.57 39.18 32.16
CA ALA A 519 -7.48 38.89 33.08
C ALA A 519 -6.74 37.57 32.77
N ALA A 520 -7.26 36.74 31.87
CA ALA A 520 -6.65 35.46 31.53
C ALA A 520 -5.27 35.67 30.90
N THR A 521 -4.32 34.79 31.23
CA THR A 521 -2.98 34.83 30.66
C THR A 521 -2.98 34.10 29.32
N VAL A 522 -2.58 34.78 28.25
CA VAL A 522 -2.43 34.19 26.91
C VAL A 522 -0.98 33.77 26.71
N THR A 523 -0.78 32.50 26.36
CA THR A 523 0.55 31.94 26.06
C THR A 523 0.59 31.36 24.66
N TYR A 524 1.71 31.55 23.96
CA TYR A 524 1.99 30.88 22.68
C TYR A 524 3.49 30.92 22.36
N ARG A 525 3.94 30.04 21.47
CA ARG A 525 5.33 29.99 20.95
C ARG A 525 5.34 30.12 19.44
N ARG A 526 6.32 30.84 18.87
CA ARG A 526 6.56 30.91 17.42
C ARG A 526 7.84 30.15 17.05
N PRO A 527 7.91 29.49 15.87
CA PRO A 527 9.09 28.74 15.42
C PRO A 527 10.41 29.52 15.46
N HIS A 528 10.38 30.83 15.18
CA HIS A 528 11.57 31.69 15.09
C HIS A 528 11.38 33.05 15.79
N GLY A 529 10.58 33.13 16.86
CA GLY A 529 10.25 34.41 17.50
C GLY A 529 9.99 34.34 19.01
N ALA A 530 9.81 35.50 19.64
CA ALA A 530 9.41 35.60 21.02
C ALA A 530 7.99 35.03 21.20
N GLY A 531 7.85 34.05 22.09
CA GLY A 531 6.53 33.63 22.58
C GLY A 531 5.90 34.73 23.43
N SER A 532 4.60 34.61 23.67
CA SER A 532 3.91 35.53 24.59
C SER A 532 3.58 34.89 25.93
N ASN A 533 3.56 35.75 26.94
CA ASN A 533 2.97 35.51 28.25
C ASN A 533 2.38 36.84 28.71
N ALA A 534 1.18 37.15 28.20
CA ALA A 534 0.55 38.45 28.38
C ALA A 534 -0.94 38.30 28.67
N PRO A 535 -1.54 39.23 29.44
CA PRO A 535 -2.96 39.17 29.72
C PRO A 535 -3.80 39.41 28.46
N ALA A 536 -4.92 38.70 28.35
CA ALA A 536 -5.77 38.62 27.16
C ALA A 536 -6.26 40.00 26.69
N PHE A 537 -6.47 40.96 27.61
CA PHE A 537 -6.87 42.32 27.24
C PHE A 537 -5.90 43.03 26.28
N ARG A 538 -4.64 42.59 26.19
CA ARG A 538 -3.67 43.15 25.23
C ARG A 538 -3.90 42.71 23.79
N TYR A 539 -4.75 41.71 23.58
CA TYR A 539 -5.12 41.13 22.29
C TYR A 539 -6.55 41.47 21.88
N LEU A 540 -7.32 42.11 22.75
CA LEU A 540 -8.70 42.55 22.48
C LEU A 540 -8.65 43.99 21.97
#